data_AF-A0A2N9NJ88-F1
#
_entry.id   AF-A0A2N9NJ88-F1
#
_cell.length_a   1.000
_cell.length_b   1.000
_cell.length_c   1.000
_cell.angle_alpha   90.00
_cell.angle_beta   90.00
_cell.angle_gamma   90.00
#
_symmetry.space_group_name_H-M   'P 1'
#
loop_
_entity.id
_entity.type
_entity.pdbx_description
1 polymer ?
#
loop_
_entity_poly.entity_id
_entity_poly.type
_entity_poly.pdbx_seq_one_letter_code
_entity_poly.pdbx_strand_id
1 'polypeptide(L)'
;MMNEFPPKYLEAMREASGSNTPPINATEYLEHLFAQGIREQDLPVLQPICQKKIWDRFKPGEGAERLGEVIEQLKKDDHRFHVDGGSWTNNISWVKGYESLLGPMEKGSSLFYEKVIKPGISSKEDRYRNALFHLLCSQTSCYRYWGQGIWTDYGREICRRLEAILTHDFASEQPVSKAA
;
A
#
# COMPACT_ATOMS: atom_id res chain seq x y z
N MET A 1 -9.82 5.40 11.27
CA MET A 1 -11.02 4.54 11.22
C MET A 1 -12.17 4.94 12.16
N MET A 2 -12.06 5.94 13.04
CA MET A 2 -13.26 6.48 13.74
C MET A 2 -13.98 7.58 12.95
N ASN A 3 -13.27 8.32 12.09
CA ASN A 3 -13.83 9.44 11.32
C ASN A 3 -14.78 9.00 10.19
N GLU A 4 -14.77 7.71 9.83
CA GLU A 4 -15.62 7.13 8.79
C GLU A 4 -16.95 6.61 9.35
N PHE A 5 -17.12 6.60 10.67
CA PHE A 5 -18.32 6.10 11.35
C PHE A 5 -18.80 7.10 12.44
N PRO A 6 -19.43 8.22 12.06
CA PRO A 6 -19.87 9.26 13.00
C PRO A 6 -20.68 8.76 14.20
N PRO A 7 -21.60 7.78 14.07
CA PRO A 7 -22.33 7.27 15.23
C PRO A 7 -21.41 6.66 16.30
N LYS A 8 -20.39 5.89 15.89
CA LYS A 8 -19.47 5.24 16.84
C LYS A 8 -18.56 6.26 17.52
N TYR A 9 -18.14 7.29 16.79
CA TYR A 9 -17.44 8.43 17.38
C TYR A 9 -18.28 9.11 18.47
N LEU A 10 -19.55 9.43 18.18
CA LEU A 10 -20.45 10.08 19.15
C LEU A 10 -20.74 9.21 20.38
N GLU A 11 -20.79 7.89 20.21
CA GLU A 11 -20.91 6.93 21.31
C GLU A 11 -19.66 6.95 22.19
N ALA A 12 -18.47 6.76 21.59
CA ALA A 12 -17.21 6.76 22.31
C ALA A 12 -16.94 8.08 23.06
N MET A 13 -17.25 9.22 22.42
CA MET A 13 -17.12 10.52 23.08
C MET A 13 -18.08 10.67 24.26
N ARG A 14 -19.31 10.17 24.17
CA ARG A 14 -20.27 10.20 25.28
C ARG A 14 -19.83 9.34 26.46
N GLU A 15 -19.27 8.16 26.19
CA GLU A 15 -18.75 7.26 27.23
C GLU A 15 -17.50 7.84 27.92
N ALA A 16 -16.59 8.45 27.14
CA ALA A 16 -15.35 9.00 27.65
C ALA A 16 -15.53 10.32 28.40
N SER A 17 -16.50 11.16 27.99
CA SER A 17 -16.73 12.49 28.56
C SER A 17 -17.08 12.43 30.05
N GLY A 18 -16.28 13.10 30.88
CA GLY A 18 -16.47 13.12 32.33
C GLY A 18 -16.02 11.84 33.05
N SER A 19 -15.44 10.88 32.33
CA SER A 19 -14.83 9.69 32.90
C SER A 19 -13.35 9.92 33.27
N ASN A 20 -12.72 8.92 33.90
CA ASN A 20 -11.27 8.91 34.15
C ASN A 20 -10.44 8.59 32.89
N THR A 21 -11.09 8.31 31.75
CA THR A 21 -10.44 7.99 30.47
C THR A 21 -10.75 9.10 29.48
N PRO A 22 -9.94 10.18 29.43
CA PRO A 22 -10.22 11.31 28.55
C PRO A 22 -10.07 10.90 27.07
N PRO A 23 -10.93 11.41 26.18
CA PRO A 23 -10.73 11.25 24.75
C PRO A 23 -9.57 12.14 24.31
N ILE A 24 -8.50 11.53 23.82
CA ILE A 24 -7.31 12.22 23.33
C ILE A 24 -7.01 11.78 21.91
N ASN A 25 -6.62 12.72 21.06
CA ASN A 25 -6.09 12.39 19.75
C ASN A 25 -4.60 11.99 19.83
N ALA A 26 -4.07 11.44 18.74
CA ALA A 26 -2.69 10.95 18.72
C ALA A 26 -1.66 12.07 18.97
N THR A 27 -1.89 13.27 18.45
CA THR A 27 -1.01 14.43 18.64
C THR A 27 -1.02 14.88 20.11
N GLU A 28 -2.19 15.05 20.71
CA GLU A 28 -2.34 15.41 22.13
C GLU A 28 -1.64 14.41 23.05
N TYR A 29 -1.77 13.11 22.74
CA TYR A 29 -1.09 12.06 23.49
C TYR A 29 0.43 12.18 23.39
N LEU A 30 0.98 12.37 22.19
CA LEU A 30 2.43 12.53 22.00
C LEU A 30 2.95 13.80 22.67
N GLU A 31 2.23 14.92 22.54
CA GLU A 31 2.56 16.17 23.23
C GLU A 31 2.58 16.00 24.75
N HIS A 32 1.63 15.24 25.30
CA HIS A 32 1.59 14.93 26.72
C HIS A 32 2.82 14.11 27.16
N LEU A 33 3.19 13.07 26.39
CA LEU A 33 4.42 12.30 26.67
C LEU A 33 5.66 13.19 26.64
N PHE A 34 5.76 14.07 25.65
CA PHE A 34 6.90 14.99 25.52
C PHE A 34 6.95 16.03 26.65
N ALA A 35 5.80 16.53 27.09
CA ALA A 35 5.70 17.42 28.25
C ALA A 35 6.12 16.73 29.57
N GLN A 36 5.97 15.40 29.66
CA GLN A 36 6.48 14.60 30.77
C GLN A 36 8.00 14.33 30.70
N GLY A 37 8.68 14.84 29.67
CA GLY A 37 10.13 14.70 29.50
C GLY A 37 10.56 13.45 28.72
N ILE A 38 9.61 12.67 28.18
CA ILE A 38 9.91 11.62 27.20
C ILE A 38 10.38 12.31 25.93
N ARG A 39 11.43 11.81 25.29
CA ARG A 39 11.95 12.35 24.04
C ARG A 39 11.73 11.34 22.93
N GLU A 40 11.88 11.79 21.68
CA GLU A 40 11.71 10.91 20.52
C GLU A 40 12.61 9.66 20.58
N GLN A 41 13.85 9.80 21.07
CA GLN A 41 14.76 8.66 21.26
C GLN A 41 14.33 7.67 22.34
N ASP A 42 13.41 8.06 23.22
CA ASP A 42 12.88 7.20 24.28
C ASP A 42 11.66 6.39 23.77
N LEU A 43 11.13 6.70 22.58
CA LEU A 43 10.02 5.97 21.95
C LEU A 43 10.51 4.64 21.35
N PRO A 44 9.73 3.55 21.50
CA PRO A 44 10.09 2.26 20.92
C PRO A 44 10.03 2.31 19.39
N VAL A 45 11.02 1.71 18.74
CA VAL A 45 11.01 1.57 17.29
C VAL A 45 9.92 0.58 16.88
N LEU A 46 8.90 1.06 16.16
CA LEU A 46 7.84 0.22 15.64
C LEU A 46 8.30 -0.43 14.34
N GLN A 47 8.47 -1.75 14.35
CA GLN A 47 8.89 -2.52 13.17
C GLN A 47 7.94 -3.69 12.95
N PRO A 48 7.66 -4.06 11.69
CA PRO A 48 6.96 -5.30 11.39
C PRO A 48 7.71 -6.49 12.00
N ILE A 49 6.94 -7.42 12.56
CA ILE A 49 7.48 -8.62 13.20
C ILE A 49 8.43 -9.33 12.24
N CYS A 50 9.60 -9.74 12.75
CA CYS A 50 10.65 -10.42 12.02
C CYS A 50 11.33 -9.64 10.87
N GLN A 51 10.91 -8.43 10.49
CA GLN A 51 11.56 -7.69 9.40
C GLN A 51 13.00 -7.27 9.71
N LYS A 52 13.33 -7.01 10.99
CA LYS A 52 14.72 -6.74 11.40
C LYS A 52 15.70 -7.80 10.88
N LYS A 53 15.28 -9.07 10.81
CA LYS A 53 16.13 -10.18 10.36
C LYS A 53 16.57 -10.04 8.89
N ILE A 54 15.76 -9.38 8.06
CA ILE A 54 16.11 -9.02 6.68
C ILE A 54 17.21 -7.96 6.72
N TRP A 55 16.99 -6.87 7.46
CA TRP A 55 17.92 -5.75 7.55
C TRP A 55 19.27 -6.10 8.20
N ASP A 56 19.30 -7.13 9.06
CA ASP A 56 20.56 -7.66 9.62
C ASP A 56 21.42 -8.39 8.56
N ARG A 57 20.83 -8.78 7.42
CA ARG A 57 21.46 -9.59 6.36
C ARG A 57 21.48 -8.91 4.98
N PHE A 58 20.81 -7.77 4.86
CA PHE A 58 20.60 -7.03 3.62
C PHE A 58 20.91 -5.54 3.82
N LYS A 59 21.72 -4.98 2.92
CA LYS A 59 22.04 -3.55 2.89
C LYS A 59 21.20 -2.86 1.80
N PRO A 60 20.62 -1.67 2.09
CA PRO A 60 19.92 -0.90 1.07
C PRO A 60 20.79 -0.69 -0.18
N GLY A 61 20.26 -1.05 -1.35
CA GLY A 61 20.96 -0.95 -2.64
C GLY A 61 21.60 -2.24 -3.16
N GLU A 62 21.57 -3.35 -2.42
CA GLU A 62 22.12 -4.65 -2.88
C GLU A 62 21.29 -5.32 -3.99
N GLY A 63 20.12 -4.77 -4.34
CA GLY A 63 19.30 -5.23 -5.45
C GLY A 63 18.26 -6.30 -5.09
N ALA A 64 17.33 -6.54 -6.01
CA ALA A 64 16.17 -7.41 -5.79
C ALA A 64 16.54 -8.89 -5.66
N GLU A 65 17.54 -9.36 -6.43
CA GLU A 65 18.02 -10.74 -6.38
C GLU A 65 18.57 -11.09 -4.99
N ARG A 66 19.47 -10.24 -4.47
CA ARG A 66 20.04 -10.41 -3.13
C ARG A 66 18.98 -10.39 -2.03
N LEU A 67 17.98 -9.52 -2.16
CA LEU A 67 16.85 -9.48 -1.22
C LEU A 67 16.06 -10.80 -1.25
N GLY A 68 15.81 -11.34 -2.44
CA GLY A 68 15.16 -12.64 -2.63
C GLY A 68 15.91 -13.78 -1.95
N GLU A 69 17.23 -13.85 -2.11
CA GLU A 69 18.06 -14.85 -1.44
C GLU A 69 17.97 -14.76 0.09
N VAL A 70 18.06 -13.54 0.65
CA VAL A 70 17.97 -13.31 2.10
C VAL A 70 16.61 -13.76 2.64
N ILE A 71 15.52 -13.44 1.93
CA ILE A 71 14.17 -13.86 2.30
C ILE A 71 14.07 -15.39 2.30
N GLU A 72 14.59 -16.08 1.28
CA GLU A 72 14.55 -17.54 1.19
C GLU A 72 15.41 -18.22 2.26
N GLN A 73 16.57 -17.66 2.60
CA GLN A 73 17.37 -18.14 3.72
C GLN A 73 16.60 -18.00 5.05
N LEU A 74 15.99 -16.85 5.29
CA LEU A 74 15.22 -16.60 6.52
C LEU A 74 14.00 -17.52 6.67
N LYS A 75 13.32 -17.85 5.57
CA LYS A 75 12.23 -18.83 5.56
C LYS A 75 12.71 -20.23 5.95
N LYS A 76 13.92 -20.62 5.55
CA LYS A 76 14.52 -21.92 5.91
C LYS A 76 14.98 -21.96 7.37
N ASP A 77 15.54 -20.86 7.87
CA ASP A 77 16.10 -20.77 9.22
C ASP A 77 15.02 -20.71 10.32
N ASP A 78 13.88 -20.05 10.06
CA ASP A 78 12.79 -19.88 11.04
C ASP A 78 11.42 -20.05 10.37
N HIS A 79 10.74 -21.14 10.68
CA HIS A 79 9.40 -21.44 10.17
C HIS A 79 8.33 -20.38 10.50
N ARG A 80 8.59 -19.50 11.46
CA ARG A 80 7.71 -18.37 11.82
C ARG A 80 7.95 -17.13 10.94
N PHE A 81 8.97 -17.14 10.09
CA PHE A 81 9.28 -16.05 9.20
C PHE A 81 8.33 -16.06 7.99
N HIS A 82 7.41 -15.11 7.96
CA HIS A 82 6.50 -14.87 6.84
C HIS A 82 6.55 -13.39 6.46
N VAL A 83 6.63 -13.10 5.17
CA VAL A 83 6.58 -11.73 4.63
C VAL A 83 5.17 -11.33 4.18
N ASP A 84 4.24 -12.29 4.13
CA ASP A 84 2.91 -12.12 3.54
C ASP A 84 1.82 -11.68 4.54
N GLY A 85 2.15 -11.63 5.84
CA GLY A 85 1.22 -11.56 6.98
C GLY A 85 1.02 -10.20 7.64
N GLY A 86 1.25 -9.09 6.92
CA GLY A 86 1.20 -7.73 7.48
C GLY A 86 -0.21 -7.18 7.83
N SER A 87 -1.16 -8.00 8.29
CA SER A 87 -2.45 -7.49 8.78
C SER A 87 -2.33 -7.07 10.26
N TRP A 88 -3.13 -6.09 10.68
CA TRP A 88 -3.17 -5.68 12.10
C TRP A 88 -3.65 -6.80 13.04
N THR A 89 -4.33 -7.83 12.49
CA THR A 89 -4.74 -9.05 13.18
C THR A 89 -3.71 -10.19 13.08
N ASN A 90 -2.66 -10.01 12.29
CA ASN A 90 -1.58 -10.96 12.02
C ASN A 90 -2.02 -12.36 11.53
N ASN A 91 -3.29 -12.54 11.16
CA ASN A 91 -3.88 -13.81 10.73
C ASN A 91 -4.53 -13.74 9.34
N ILE A 92 -4.57 -12.57 8.71
CA ILE A 92 -5.12 -12.38 7.36
C ILE A 92 -3.95 -12.20 6.39
N SER A 93 -3.88 -13.07 5.40
CA SER A 93 -2.98 -12.90 4.28
C SER A 93 -3.56 -11.89 3.30
N TRP A 94 -2.78 -10.88 2.94
CA TRP A 94 -3.13 -9.90 1.91
C TRP A 94 -2.71 -10.32 0.50
N VAL A 95 -2.00 -11.46 0.40
CA VAL A 95 -1.42 -11.98 -0.85
C VAL A 95 -2.14 -13.25 -1.29
N LYS A 96 -2.04 -14.31 -0.48
CA LYS A 96 -2.64 -15.61 -0.73
C LYS A 96 -4.14 -15.52 -0.95
N GLY A 97 -4.60 -16.09 -2.06
CA GLY A 97 -6.02 -16.15 -2.44
C GLY A 97 -6.51 -14.93 -3.22
N TYR A 98 -5.69 -13.90 -3.41
CA TYR A 98 -6.03 -12.69 -4.18
C TYR A 98 -5.19 -12.53 -5.45
N GLU A 99 -4.54 -13.59 -5.92
CA GLU A 99 -3.66 -13.58 -7.09
C GLU A 99 -4.40 -13.09 -8.34
N SER A 100 -5.69 -13.44 -8.48
CA SER A 100 -6.56 -13.02 -9.58
C SER A 100 -6.80 -11.50 -9.65
N LEU A 101 -6.48 -10.77 -8.58
CA LEU A 101 -6.57 -9.32 -8.49
C LEU A 101 -5.19 -8.65 -8.42
N LEU A 102 -4.27 -9.23 -7.64
CA LEU A 102 -2.92 -8.69 -7.46
C LEU A 102 -2.10 -8.70 -8.75
N GLY A 103 -2.20 -9.76 -9.56
CA GLY A 103 -1.53 -9.81 -10.87
C GLY A 103 -1.95 -8.65 -11.78
N PRO A 104 -3.26 -8.42 -12.00
CA PRO A 104 -3.75 -7.24 -12.72
C PRO A 104 -3.30 -5.90 -12.13
N MET A 105 -3.30 -5.73 -10.79
CA MET A 105 -2.81 -4.50 -10.15
C MET A 105 -1.32 -4.25 -10.45
N GLU A 106 -0.48 -5.27 -10.29
CA GLU A 106 0.96 -5.20 -10.57
C GLU A 106 1.22 -4.88 -12.05
N LYS A 107 0.54 -5.58 -12.95
CA LYS A 107 0.60 -5.34 -14.39
C LYS A 107 0.24 -3.89 -14.74
N GLY A 108 -0.85 -3.38 -14.17
CA GLY A 108 -1.29 -2.00 -14.36
C GLY A 108 -0.25 -0.98 -13.87
N SER A 109 0.36 -1.22 -12.71
CA SER A 109 1.42 -0.37 -12.16
C SER A 109 2.68 -0.37 -13.02
N SER A 110 3.11 -1.54 -13.49
CA SER A 110 4.26 -1.68 -14.38
C SER A 110 4.01 -0.96 -15.72
N LEU A 111 2.82 -1.15 -16.30
CA LEU A 111 2.44 -0.52 -17.55
C LEU A 111 2.36 1.02 -17.43
N PHE A 112 1.87 1.53 -16.29
CA PHE A 112 1.85 2.96 -16.01
C PHE A 112 3.26 3.53 -15.95
N TYR A 113 4.20 2.84 -15.30
CA TYR A 113 5.61 3.26 -15.31
C TYR A 113 6.17 3.31 -16.74
N GLU A 114 6.03 2.23 -17.50
CA GLU A 114 6.61 2.12 -18.85
C GLU A 114 6.02 3.12 -19.85
N LYS A 115 4.72 3.42 -19.76
CA LYS A 115 4.03 4.28 -20.73
C LYS A 115 3.83 5.73 -20.31
N VAL A 116 3.88 6.03 -19.02
CA VAL A 116 3.57 7.36 -18.48
C VAL A 116 4.81 7.99 -17.83
N ILE A 117 5.42 7.31 -16.85
CA ILE A 117 6.53 7.86 -16.08
C ILE A 117 7.82 7.87 -16.88
N LYS A 118 8.22 6.72 -17.43
CA LYS A 118 9.48 6.55 -18.16
C LYS A 118 9.59 7.44 -19.41
N PRO A 119 8.52 7.65 -20.21
CA PRO A 119 8.55 8.61 -21.32
C PRO A 119 8.47 10.08 -20.87
N GLY A 120 8.21 10.34 -19.58
CA GLY A 120 8.14 11.69 -19.03
C GLY A 120 6.86 12.44 -19.35
N ILE A 121 5.71 11.76 -19.42
CA ILE A 121 4.42 12.40 -19.70
C ILE A 121 4.08 13.39 -18.58
N SER A 122 3.61 14.59 -18.97
CA SER A 122 3.35 15.68 -18.02
C SER A 122 2.15 15.39 -17.12
N SER A 123 2.31 15.61 -15.82
CA SER A 123 1.22 15.47 -14.83
C SER A 123 0.09 16.51 -14.97
N LYS A 124 0.27 17.49 -15.87
CA LYS A 124 -0.75 18.48 -16.23
C LYS A 124 -1.70 17.98 -17.30
N GLU A 125 -1.37 16.91 -18.03
CA GLU A 125 -2.23 16.35 -19.06
C GLU A 125 -3.42 15.59 -18.45
N ASP A 126 -4.60 15.73 -19.05
CA ASP A 126 -5.80 15.05 -18.57
C ASP A 126 -5.68 13.53 -18.63
N ARG A 127 -5.06 12.99 -19.69
CA ARG A 127 -4.79 11.54 -19.81
C ARG A 127 -3.91 11.01 -18.68
N TYR A 128 -2.91 11.78 -18.24
CA TYR A 128 -2.06 11.42 -17.10
C TYR A 128 -2.90 11.31 -15.84
N ARG A 129 -3.71 12.34 -15.55
CA ARG A 129 -4.53 12.40 -14.33
C ARG A 129 -5.59 11.32 -14.32
N ASN A 130 -6.17 11.02 -15.47
CA ASN A 130 -7.12 9.94 -15.64
C ASN A 130 -6.48 8.57 -15.36
N ALA A 131 -5.31 8.29 -15.94
CA ALA A 131 -4.57 7.06 -15.69
C ALA A 131 -4.13 6.94 -14.22
N LEU A 132 -3.62 8.03 -13.63
CA LEU A 132 -3.21 8.07 -12.22
C LEU A 132 -4.39 7.82 -11.28
N PHE A 133 -5.55 8.43 -11.55
CA PHE A 133 -6.76 8.19 -10.76
C PHE A 133 -7.13 6.70 -10.76
N HIS A 134 -7.15 6.06 -11.93
CA HIS A 134 -7.45 4.64 -12.03
C HIS A 134 -6.39 3.75 -11.38
N LEU A 135 -5.10 4.12 -11.45
CA LEU A 135 -4.01 3.44 -10.75
C LEU A 135 -4.18 3.52 -9.23
N LEU A 136 -4.42 4.70 -8.69
CA LEU A 136 -4.61 4.88 -7.24
C LEU A 136 -5.86 4.16 -6.75
N CYS A 137 -6.97 4.25 -7.50
CA CYS A 137 -8.19 3.52 -7.16
C CYS A 137 -8.01 2.01 -7.25
N SER A 138 -7.24 1.49 -8.21
CA SER A 138 -7.02 0.05 -8.35
C SER A 138 -6.24 -0.53 -7.17
N GLN A 139 -5.39 0.25 -6.51
CA GLN A 139 -4.46 -0.21 -5.47
C GLN A 139 -5.03 -0.17 -4.03
N THR A 140 -6.30 0.19 -3.86
CA THR A 140 -6.93 0.18 -2.52
C THR A 140 -6.93 -1.23 -1.91
N SER A 141 -6.67 -1.31 -0.61
CA SER A 141 -6.72 -2.56 0.14
C SER A 141 -8.15 -3.10 0.30
N CYS A 142 -9.17 -2.26 0.16
CA CYS A 142 -10.58 -2.62 0.35
C CYS A 142 -11.02 -3.83 -0.51
N TYR A 143 -10.49 -3.97 -1.73
CA TYR A 143 -10.83 -5.10 -2.62
C TYR A 143 -10.38 -6.46 -2.12
N ARG A 144 -9.48 -6.48 -1.13
CA ARG A 144 -8.96 -7.68 -0.47
C ARG A 144 -9.46 -7.77 0.97
N TYR A 145 -9.62 -6.64 1.66
CA TYR A 145 -10.00 -6.59 3.07
C TYR A 145 -11.35 -7.27 3.37
N TRP A 146 -12.34 -7.12 2.49
CA TRP A 146 -13.68 -7.66 2.67
C TRP A 146 -13.86 -9.12 2.20
N GLY A 147 -12.76 -9.82 1.92
CA GLY A 147 -12.81 -11.17 1.35
C GLY A 147 -12.98 -11.17 -0.17
N GLN A 148 -13.32 -12.34 -0.71
CA GLN A 148 -13.62 -12.55 -2.13
C GLN A 148 -15.07 -12.15 -2.45
N GLY A 149 -15.32 -11.71 -3.68
CA GLY A 149 -16.65 -11.41 -4.20
C GLY A 149 -16.73 -10.06 -4.90
N ILE A 150 -17.85 -9.36 -4.72
CA ILE A 150 -18.16 -8.14 -5.48
C ILE A 150 -17.07 -7.06 -5.38
N TRP A 151 -16.41 -6.92 -4.23
CA TRP A 151 -15.31 -5.97 -4.04
C TRP A 151 -14.08 -6.37 -4.88
N THR A 152 -13.74 -7.66 -4.92
CA THR A 152 -12.66 -8.17 -5.76
C THR A 152 -12.97 -7.95 -7.24
N ASP A 153 -14.22 -8.15 -7.66
CA ASP A 153 -14.68 -7.91 -9.03
C ASP A 153 -14.57 -6.45 -9.45
N TYR A 154 -14.95 -5.53 -8.56
CA TYR A 154 -14.73 -4.09 -8.78
C TYR A 154 -13.26 -3.74 -8.93
N GLY A 155 -12.39 -4.32 -8.09
CA GLY A 155 -10.95 -4.15 -8.23
C GLY A 155 -10.42 -4.62 -9.59
N ARG A 156 -10.89 -5.79 -10.06
CA ARG A 156 -10.50 -6.33 -11.38
C ARG A 156 -10.99 -5.44 -12.51
N GLU A 157 -12.22 -4.94 -12.44
CA GLU A 157 -12.76 -4.05 -13.46
C GLU A 157 -12.00 -2.72 -13.53
N ILE A 158 -11.59 -2.16 -12.39
CA ILE A 158 -10.78 -0.93 -12.37
C ILE A 158 -9.38 -1.19 -12.94
N CYS A 159 -8.77 -2.34 -12.64
CA CYS A 159 -7.50 -2.74 -13.28
C CYS A 159 -7.65 -2.85 -14.81
N ARG A 160 -8.73 -3.47 -15.28
CA ARG A 160 -9.03 -3.60 -16.71
C ARG A 160 -9.19 -2.23 -17.39
N ARG A 161 -9.88 -1.29 -16.75
CA ARG A 161 -10.05 0.09 -17.26
C ARG A 161 -8.72 0.84 -17.30
N LEU A 162 -7.90 0.73 -16.27
CA LEU A 162 -6.55 1.29 -16.25
C LEU A 162 -5.72 0.77 -17.43
N GLU A 163 -5.71 -0.55 -17.66
CA GLU A 163 -4.98 -1.14 -18.77
C GLU A 163 -5.48 -0.64 -20.13
N ALA A 164 -6.79 -0.48 -20.30
CA ALA A 164 -7.38 0.08 -21.51
C ALA A 164 -6.92 1.54 -21.74
N ILE A 165 -6.99 2.40 -20.71
CA ILE A 165 -6.51 3.79 -20.76
C ILE A 165 -5.04 3.83 -21.18
N LEU A 166 -4.19 3.04 -20.51
CA LEU A 166 -2.76 2.97 -20.80
C LEU A 166 -2.46 2.42 -22.19
N THR A 167 -3.35 1.58 -22.74
CA THR A 167 -3.15 0.99 -24.06
C THR A 167 -3.58 1.93 -25.18
N HIS A 168 -4.69 2.64 -25.01
CA HIS A 168 -5.27 3.48 -26.05
C HIS A 168 -4.74 4.91 -26.03
N ASP A 169 -4.63 5.54 -24.85
CA ASP A 169 -4.35 6.99 -24.73
C ASP A 169 -2.84 7.29 -24.73
N PHE A 170 -2.03 6.24 -24.59
CA PHE A 170 -0.57 6.27 -24.54
C PHE A 170 0.06 5.33 -25.57
N ALA A 171 -0.67 4.99 -26.64
CA ALA A 171 -0.08 4.32 -27.78
C ALA A 171 1.04 5.21 -28.34
N SER A 172 2.25 4.68 -28.43
CA SER A 172 3.38 5.36 -29.08
C SER A 172 2.99 5.66 -30.53
N GLU A 173 3.03 6.93 -30.92
CA GLU A 173 3.06 7.29 -32.35
C GLU A 173 4.22 6.52 -32.99
N GLN A 174 3.92 5.64 -33.95
CA GLN A 174 4.97 5.11 -34.80
C GLN A 174 5.68 6.29 -35.46
N PRO A 175 7.02 6.33 -35.52
CA PRO A 175 7.70 7.38 -36.26
C PRO A 175 7.20 7.31 -37.70
N VAL A 176 6.50 8.36 -38.14
CA VAL A 176 6.14 8.55 -39.54
C VAL A 176 7.46 8.50 -40.30
N SER A 177 7.67 7.41 -41.04
CA SER A 177 8.77 7.28 -41.98
C SER A 177 8.75 8.51 -42.88
N LYS A 178 9.72 9.40 -42.70
CA LYS A 178 9.97 10.47 -43.67
C LYS A 178 10.50 9.79 -44.92
N ALA A 179 9.60 9.55 -45.87
CA ALA A 179 9.99 9.26 -47.24
C ALA A 179 10.81 10.45 -47.75
N ALA A 180 12.06 10.19 -48.10
CA ALA A 180 12.92 11.03 -48.93
C ALA A 180 13.61 10.11 -49.94
#